data_AF-A0A7X3YQV1-F1
#
_entry.id   AF-A0A7X3YQV1-F1
#
_cell.length_a   1.000
_cell.length_b   1.000
_cell.length_c   1.000
_cell.angle_alpha   90.00
_cell.angle_beta   90.00
_cell.angle_gamma   90.00
#
_symmetry.space_group_name_H-M   'P 1'
#
loop_
_entity.id
_entity.type
_entity.pdbx_description
1 polymer ?
#
loop_
_entity_poly.entity_id
_entity_poly.type
_entity_poly.pdbx_seq_one_letter_code
_entity_poly.pdbx_strand_id
1 'polypeptide(L)'
;MRNTLKQLLGGILTDVALKESCREPLSPPLPLQINRIHSGDALQLVPDVPDGSVDLIVCDGPYGTQSHAWDQIPNIQEFNLRLIRMFSAKLKEGGALYLFGKPDCLDFIDYRPYLTLRSRIVWFQPSRLSQGRINYTNNYDIVCYFIKGRRPRAFNLDDIRVPQLVELEHRRRCEKVSSVSNGKFSKTKFNQKGKNPGNVWGDIK
;
A
#
# COMPACT_ATOMS: atom_id res chain seq x y z
N MET A 1 42.90 -35.75 21.15
CA MET A 1 41.83 -36.56 21.77
C MET A 1 40.69 -36.61 20.76
N ARG A 2 40.64 -37.52 19.77
CA ARG A 2 40.52 -38.99 19.83
C ARG A 2 39.45 -39.47 20.83
N ASN A 3 38.36 -39.99 20.24
CA ASN A 3 37.37 -40.95 20.76
C ASN A 3 36.49 -40.42 21.91
N THR A 4 35.17 -40.61 21.95
CA THR A 4 34.37 -41.86 21.86
C THR A 4 32.89 -41.37 21.84
N LEU A 5 31.85 -41.94 21.21
CA LEU A 5 31.52 -43.30 20.85
C LEU A 5 30.33 -43.21 19.86
N LYS A 6 30.44 -43.82 18.68
CA LYS A 6 29.30 -44.18 17.83
C LYS A 6 28.64 -45.44 18.41
N GLN A 7 27.35 -45.58 18.11
CA GLN A 7 26.65 -46.83 17.76
C GLN A 7 25.84 -47.56 18.84
N LEU A 8 24.58 -47.84 18.47
CA LEU A 8 23.59 -48.85 18.91
C LEU A 8 22.23 -48.14 19.11
N LEU A 9 21.18 -48.30 18.32
CA LEU A 9 20.72 -49.46 17.53
C LEU A 9 19.80 -49.05 16.36
N GLY A 10 19.92 -49.79 15.25
CA GLY A 10 18.81 -50.29 14.41
C GLY A 10 18.04 -49.26 13.59
N GLY A 11 18.14 -49.21 12.27
CA GLY A 11 18.01 -50.35 11.37
C GLY A 11 16.54 -50.47 10.96
N ILE A 12 16.20 -49.95 9.77
CA ILE A 12 15.24 -50.48 8.80
C ILE A 12 15.34 -49.56 7.57
N LEU A 13 15.82 -50.16 6.47
CA LEU A 13 15.55 -49.68 5.13
C LEU A 13 14.04 -49.62 4.94
N THR A 14 13.52 -48.48 4.51
CA THR A 14 12.37 -48.46 3.60
C THR A 14 12.64 -47.40 2.55
N ASP A 15 12.99 -47.88 1.36
CA ASP A 15 12.61 -47.27 0.10
C ASP A 15 11.16 -46.79 0.19
N VAL A 16 10.96 -45.48 0.25
CA VAL A 16 9.70 -44.87 -0.15
C VAL A 16 10.04 -44.01 -1.34
N ALA A 17 9.87 -44.64 -2.50
CA ALA A 17 9.86 -44.01 -3.80
C ALA A 17 9.13 -42.68 -3.73
N LEU A 18 9.80 -41.62 -4.19
CA LEU A 18 9.17 -40.35 -4.55
C LEU A 18 8.15 -40.67 -5.65
N LYS A 19 6.89 -40.92 -5.25
CA LYS A 19 5.76 -40.82 -6.16
C LYS A 19 5.65 -39.35 -6.55
N GLU A 20 6.25 -39.02 -7.68
CA GLU A 20 5.78 -37.93 -8.52
C GLU A 20 4.33 -38.24 -8.88
N SER A 21 3.41 -37.80 -8.02
CA SER A 21 2.00 -37.76 -8.35
C SER A 21 1.83 -36.67 -9.40
N CYS A 22 1.73 -37.08 -10.67
CA CYS A 22 1.10 -36.29 -11.72
C CYS A 22 -0.21 -35.75 -11.16
N ARG A 23 -0.25 -34.44 -10.83
CA ARG A 23 -1.48 -33.78 -10.46
C ARG A 23 -2.30 -33.66 -11.74
N GLU A 24 -3.42 -34.39 -11.79
CA GLU A 24 -4.51 -34.12 -12.73
C GLU A 24 -4.76 -32.61 -12.82
N PRO A 25 -5.08 -32.06 -14.00
CA PRO A 25 -5.38 -30.64 -14.12
C PRO A 25 -6.61 -30.34 -13.26
N LEU A 26 -6.37 -29.67 -12.13
CA LEU A 26 -7.41 -29.07 -11.31
C LEU A 26 -8.29 -28.27 -12.27
N SER A 27 -9.60 -28.56 -12.26
CA SER A 27 -10.62 -27.76 -12.93
C SER A 27 -10.29 -26.27 -12.76
N PRO A 28 -10.47 -25.44 -13.80
CA PRO A 28 -10.13 -24.02 -13.71
C PRO A 28 -10.75 -23.43 -12.45
N PRO A 29 -9.97 -22.66 -11.65
CA PRO A 29 -10.47 -22.12 -10.40
C PRO A 29 -11.76 -21.34 -10.68
N LEU A 30 -12.79 -21.61 -9.88
CA LEU A 30 -14.05 -20.90 -9.99
C LEU A 30 -13.79 -19.39 -9.79
N PRO A 31 -14.38 -18.52 -10.62
CA PRO A 31 -14.11 -17.10 -10.54
C PRO A 31 -14.47 -16.55 -9.15
N LEU A 32 -13.63 -15.65 -8.65
CA LEU A 32 -13.86 -15.01 -7.35
C LEU A 32 -15.19 -14.25 -7.37
N GLN A 33 -16.04 -14.56 -6.40
CA GLN A 33 -17.33 -13.90 -6.24
C GLN A 33 -17.13 -12.45 -5.75
N ILE A 34 -17.77 -11.50 -6.42
CA ILE A 34 -17.82 -10.09 -6.00
C ILE A 34 -18.62 -9.98 -4.69
N ASN A 35 -18.26 -9.01 -3.83
CA ASN A 35 -18.88 -8.77 -2.52
C ASN A 35 -18.73 -9.94 -1.53
N ARG A 36 -17.68 -10.74 -1.68
CA ARG A 36 -17.34 -11.84 -0.77
C ARG A 36 -15.88 -11.74 -0.34
N ILE A 37 -15.62 -12.00 0.93
CA ILE A 37 -14.26 -12.17 1.46
C ILE A 37 -13.82 -13.60 1.14
N HIS A 38 -12.68 -13.73 0.47
CA HIS A 38 -12.07 -15.01 0.14
C HIS A 38 -10.86 -15.23 1.05
N SER A 39 -10.83 -16.37 1.73
CA SER A 39 -9.70 -16.75 2.59
C SER A 39 -8.67 -17.52 1.77
N GLY A 40 -7.45 -17.01 1.72
CA GLY A 40 -6.33 -17.66 1.03
C GLY A 40 -5.12 -16.74 0.88
N ASP A 41 -4.09 -17.23 0.21
CA ASP A 41 -2.92 -16.42 -0.14
C ASP A 41 -3.30 -15.39 -1.20
N ALA A 42 -3.21 -14.11 -0.86
CA ALA A 42 -3.54 -13.02 -1.78
C ALA A 42 -2.70 -13.06 -3.06
N LEU A 43 -1.44 -13.53 -3.01
CA LEU A 43 -0.58 -13.66 -4.19
C LEU A 43 -1.06 -14.75 -5.15
N GLN A 44 -1.91 -15.67 -4.68
CA GLN A 44 -2.54 -16.73 -5.49
C GLN A 44 -3.94 -16.34 -5.93
N LEU A 45 -4.70 -15.62 -5.09
CA LEU A 45 -6.08 -15.21 -5.40
C LEU A 45 -6.15 -14.01 -6.34
N VAL A 46 -5.30 -12.99 -6.19
CA VAL A 46 -5.35 -11.78 -7.03
C VAL A 46 -5.22 -12.08 -8.53
N PRO A 47 -4.36 -13.03 -8.99
CA PRO A 47 -4.35 -13.46 -10.39
C PRO A 47 -5.71 -13.81 -10.99
N ASP A 48 -6.64 -14.38 -10.20
CA ASP A 48 -7.98 -14.79 -10.65
C ASP A 48 -8.96 -13.62 -10.80
N VAL A 49 -8.59 -12.42 -10.32
CA VAL A 49 -9.35 -11.19 -10.60
C VAL A 49 -9.10 -10.79 -12.07
N PRO A 50 -10.14 -10.48 -12.87
CA PRO A 50 -9.94 -10.07 -14.26
C PRO A 50 -9.09 -8.80 -14.39
N ASP A 51 -8.22 -8.74 -15.39
CA ASP A 51 -7.42 -7.56 -15.68
C ASP A 51 -8.30 -6.37 -16.08
N GLY A 52 -7.89 -5.15 -15.72
CA GLY A 52 -8.64 -3.93 -16.04
C GLY A 52 -10.07 -3.89 -15.47
N SER A 53 -10.36 -4.61 -14.39
CA SER A 53 -11.70 -4.69 -13.80
C SER A 53 -11.87 -3.86 -12.54
N VAL A 54 -10.77 -3.47 -11.88
CA VAL A 54 -10.79 -2.83 -10.56
C VAL A 54 -10.59 -1.31 -10.66
N ASP A 55 -11.39 -0.55 -9.92
CA ASP A 55 -11.32 0.92 -9.87
C ASP A 55 -10.38 1.43 -8.78
N LEU A 56 -10.39 0.77 -7.62
CA LEU A 56 -9.62 1.13 -6.44
C LEU A 56 -9.10 -0.14 -5.76
N ILE A 57 -7.82 -0.13 -5.45
CA ILE A 57 -7.18 -1.12 -4.58
C ILE A 57 -6.68 -0.41 -3.33
N VAL A 58 -7.01 -0.95 -2.17
CA VAL A 58 -6.47 -0.53 -0.87
C VAL A 58 -5.71 -1.72 -0.31
N CYS A 59 -4.40 -1.55 -0.11
CA CYS A 59 -3.52 -2.62 0.31
C CYS A 59 -2.77 -2.21 1.58
N ASP A 60 -3.17 -2.83 2.69
CA ASP A 60 -2.45 -2.81 3.96
C ASP A 60 -1.80 -4.19 4.15
N GLY A 61 -0.66 -4.37 3.47
CA GLY A 61 0.07 -5.63 3.41
C GLY A 61 1.11 -5.79 4.51
N PRO A 62 2.01 -6.79 4.40
CA PRO A 62 3.21 -6.91 5.22
C PRO A 62 4.08 -5.64 5.18
N TYR A 63 4.66 -5.26 6.32
CA TYR A 63 5.56 -4.11 6.47
C TYR A 63 7.02 -4.55 6.70
N GLY A 64 7.29 -5.83 6.95
CA GLY A 64 8.64 -6.33 7.20
C GLY A 64 9.16 -6.07 8.61
N THR A 65 8.28 -5.90 9.60
CA THR A 65 8.64 -5.36 10.93
C THR A 65 8.32 -6.30 12.10
N GLN A 66 7.43 -7.27 11.90
CA GLN A 66 6.94 -8.18 12.93
C GLN A 66 7.56 -9.57 12.76
N SER A 67 7.54 -10.35 13.85
CA SER A 67 8.10 -11.71 13.86
C SER A 67 7.17 -12.77 13.25
N HIS A 68 5.95 -12.41 12.89
CA HIS A 68 5.01 -13.34 12.26
C HIS A 68 5.49 -13.77 10.89
N ALA A 69 5.28 -15.04 10.53
CA ALA A 69 5.79 -15.62 9.28
C ALA A 69 5.34 -14.85 8.02
N TRP A 70 4.14 -14.27 8.03
CA TRP A 70 3.61 -13.47 6.91
C TRP A 70 4.27 -12.08 6.79
N ASP A 71 4.93 -11.59 7.85
CA ASP A 71 5.63 -10.30 7.86
C ASP A 71 7.16 -10.44 7.79
N GLN A 72 7.67 -11.67 7.71
CA GLN A 72 9.09 -11.94 7.48
C GLN A 72 9.42 -11.78 5.99
N ILE A 73 9.48 -10.53 5.53
CA ILE A 73 9.78 -10.19 4.15
C ILE A 73 11.27 -9.77 4.06
N PRO A 74 12.13 -10.56 3.37
CA PRO A 74 13.57 -10.26 3.30
C PRO A 74 13.89 -8.92 2.64
N ASN A 75 13.07 -8.52 1.66
CA ASN A 75 13.17 -7.23 0.99
C ASN A 75 11.77 -6.66 0.75
N ILE A 76 11.36 -5.74 1.62
CA ILE A 76 10.04 -5.13 1.59
C ILE A 76 9.78 -4.35 0.29
N GLN A 77 10.82 -3.73 -0.28
CA GLN A 77 10.66 -2.93 -1.49
C GLN A 77 10.40 -3.83 -2.70
N GLU A 78 11.17 -4.91 -2.87
CA GLU A 78 10.93 -5.88 -3.95
C GLU A 78 9.55 -6.57 -3.82
N PHE A 79 9.13 -6.86 -2.60
CA PHE A 79 7.79 -7.37 -2.34
C PHE A 79 6.71 -6.37 -2.77
N ASN A 80 6.86 -5.09 -2.41
CA ASN A 80 5.95 -4.03 -2.84
C ASN A 80 5.98 -3.79 -4.35
N LEU A 81 7.13 -3.92 -5.01
CA LEU A 81 7.22 -3.84 -6.48
C LEU A 81 6.43 -4.98 -7.14
N ARG A 82 6.50 -6.20 -6.59
CA ARG A 82 5.70 -7.35 -7.05
C ARG A 82 4.20 -7.07 -6.89
N LEU A 83 3.78 -6.53 -5.74
CA LEU A 83 2.39 -6.13 -5.53
C LEU A 83 1.95 -5.05 -6.52
N ILE A 84 2.73 -3.98 -6.70
CA ILE A 84 2.45 -2.89 -7.64
C ILE A 84 2.29 -3.43 -9.05
N ARG A 85 3.19 -4.29 -9.52
CA ARG A 85 3.10 -4.93 -10.84
C ARG A 85 1.80 -5.72 -10.98
N MET A 86 1.49 -6.58 -10.02
CA MET A 86 0.28 -7.40 -10.02
C MET A 86 -1.00 -6.54 -10.02
N PHE A 87 -1.08 -5.56 -9.11
CA PHE A 87 -2.22 -4.65 -8.99
C PHE A 87 -2.38 -3.75 -10.22
N SER A 88 -1.29 -3.33 -10.86
CA SER A 88 -1.36 -2.51 -12.07
C SER A 88 -2.10 -3.21 -13.21
N ALA A 89 -2.00 -4.54 -13.33
CA ALA A 89 -2.76 -5.31 -14.32
C ALA A 89 -4.27 -5.27 -14.02
N LYS A 90 -4.65 -5.37 -12.74
CA LYS A 90 -6.05 -5.42 -12.29
C LYS A 90 -6.76 -4.08 -12.36
N LEU A 91 -6.03 -2.99 -12.20
CA LEU A 91 -6.59 -1.63 -12.27
C LEU A 91 -7.03 -1.26 -13.69
N LYS A 92 -8.20 -0.61 -13.78
CA LYS A 92 -8.64 0.16 -14.95
C LYS A 92 -7.69 1.33 -15.22
N GLU A 93 -7.67 1.85 -16.44
CA GLU A 93 -6.97 3.11 -16.73
C GLU A 93 -7.55 4.23 -15.85
N GLY A 94 -6.67 4.96 -15.17
CA GLY A 94 -7.03 5.95 -14.15
C GLY A 94 -7.48 5.37 -12.80
N GLY A 95 -7.51 4.05 -12.64
CA GLY A 95 -7.75 3.39 -11.35
C GLY A 95 -6.65 3.71 -10.32
N ALA A 96 -6.98 3.60 -9.05
CA ALA A 96 -6.13 4.02 -7.94
C ALA A 96 -5.63 2.85 -7.08
N LEU A 97 -4.41 2.96 -6.57
CA LEU A 97 -3.87 2.09 -5.52
C LEU A 97 -3.46 2.95 -4.32
N TYR A 98 -3.94 2.60 -3.14
CA TYR A 98 -3.44 3.09 -1.86
C TYR A 98 -2.66 1.95 -1.20
N LEU A 99 -1.33 2.06 -1.20
CA LEU A 99 -0.43 1.08 -0.61
C LEU A 99 0.13 1.63 0.71
N PHE A 100 -0.14 0.96 1.82
CA PHE A 100 0.38 1.32 3.12
C PHE A 100 1.76 0.72 3.36
N GLY A 101 2.58 1.39 4.17
CA GLY A 101 3.89 0.86 4.54
C GLY A 101 4.69 1.78 5.46
N LYS A 102 5.89 1.32 5.82
CA LYS A 102 6.91 2.12 6.51
C LYS A 102 7.55 3.15 5.57
N PRO A 103 8.22 4.20 6.11
CA PRO A 103 8.77 5.28 5.29
C PRO A 103 9.67 4.84 4.13
N ASP A 104 10.38 3.72 4.30
CA ASP A 104 11.35 3.15 3.36
C ASP A 104 10.75 2.12 2.38
N CYS A 105 9.42 1.98 2.34
CA CYS A 105 8.77 0.88 1.63
C CYS A 105 8.93 0.91 0.09
N LEU A 106 9.47 1.99 -0.51
CA LEU A 106 9.65 2.20 -1.96
C LEU A 106 10.88 3.06 -2.35
N ASP A 107 11.90 3.22 -1.51
CA ASP A 107 12.95 4.24 -1.71
C ASP A 107 13.91 3.98 -2.89
N PHE A 108 14.22 2.72 -3.17
CA PHE A 108 15.29 2.29 -4.09
C PHE A 108 14.81 1.39 -5.23
N ILE A 109 13.49 1.34 -5.47
CA ILE A 109 12.86 0.52 -6.51
C ILE A 109 12.16 1.36 -7.57
N ASP A 110 12.11 0.86 -8.82
CA ASP A 110 11.42 1.54 -9.91
C ASP A 110 10.03 0.97 -10.19
N TYR A 111 9.02 1.57 -9.57
CA TYR A 111 7.61 1.24 -9.80
C TYR A 111 6.98 1.97 -11.01
N ARG A 112 7.67 2.95 -11.60
CA ARG A 112 7.11 3.87 -12.61
C ARG A 112 6.67 3.18 -13.92
N PRO A 113 7.24 2.04 -14.34
CA PRO A 113 6.72 1.30 -15.48
C PRO A 113 5.27 0.80 -15.29
N TYR A 114 4.81 0.67 -14.04
CA TYR A 114 3.51 0.09 -13.72
C TYR A 114 2.48 1.14 -13.29
N LEU A 115 2.85 2.06 -12.41
CA LEU A 115 1.93 3.07 -11.84
C LEU A 115 2.62 4.42 -11.62
N THR A 116 1.82 5.49 -11.67
CA THR A 116 2.25 6.86 -11.36
C THR A 116 1.98 7.18 -9.90
N LEU A 117 3.02 7.43 -9.10
CA LEU A 117 2.87 7.93 -7.74
C LEU A 117 2.35 9.37 -7.75
N ARG A 118 1.24 9.62 -7.06
CA ARG A 118 0.60 10.94 -6.95
C ARG A 118 0.90 11.63 -5.65
N SER A 119 0.97 10.88 -4.55
CA SER A 119 1.30 11.42 -3.24
C SER A 119 1.85 10.32 -2.32
N ARG A 120 2.79 10.70 -1.46
CA ARG A 120 3.06 9.97 -0.22
C ARG A 120 2.31 10.72 0.87
N ILE A 121 1.27 10.08 1.40
CA ILE A 121 0.44 10.61 2.46
C ILE A 121 1.07 10.16 3.77
N VAL A 122 1.38 11.11 4.65
CA VAL A 122 1.87 10.83 6.00
C VAL A 122 0.67 10.53 6.87
N TRP A 123 0.59 9.31 7.39
CA TRP A 123 -0.38 8.95 8.41
C TRP A 123 0.25 9.06 9.78
N PHE A 124 0.01 10.20 10.42
CA PHE A 124 0.57 10.55 11.72
C PHE A 124 -0.17 9.82 12.85
N GLN A 125 0.60 9.12 13.68
CA GLN A 125 0.15 8.31 14.81
C GLN A 125 0.75 8.89 16.09
N PRO A 126 0.06 9.84 16.77
CA PRO A 126 0.59 10.54 17.94
C PRO A 126 0.78 9.65 19.16
N SER A 127 0.16 8.47 19.18
CA SER A 127 0.20 7.51 20.28
C SER A 127 1.45 6.62 20.29
N ARG A 128 2.30 6.68 19.26
CA ARG A 128 3.53 5.86 19.21
C ARG A 128 4.50 6.28 20.29
N LEU A 129 4.92 5.29 21.09
CA LEU A 129 5.88 5.48 22.17
C LEU A 129 7.19 4.81 21.76
N SER A 130 8.27 5.59 21.61
CA SER A 130 9.64 5.08 21.55
C SER A 130 10.50 5.81 22.57
N GLN A 131 11.38 5.05 23.24
CA GLN A 131 12.30 5.55 24.28
C GLN A 131 13.76 5.52 23.82
N GLY A 132 13.99 5.39 22.50
CA GLY A 132 15.33 5.42 21.93
C GLY A 132 16.04 6.75 22.19
N ARG A 133 17.34 6.71 22.45
CA ARG A 133 18.16 7.89 22.79
C ARG A 133 19.01 8.43 21.64
N ILE A 134 19.04 7.71 20.53
CA ILE A 134 19.96 7.97 19.40
C ILE A 134 19.24 8.49 18.14
N ASN A 135 17.91 8.55 18.14
CA ASN A 135 17.13 9.00 16.99
C ASN A 135 15.74 9.51 17.43
N TYR A 136 15.05 10.20 16.53
CA TYR A 136 13.66 10.60 16.69
C TYR A 136 12.71 9.41 16.71
N THR A 137 11.61 9.54 17.44
CA THR A 137 10.53 8.55 17.41
C THR A 137 9.85 8.59 16.04
N ASN A 138 9.74 7.44 15.38
CA ASN A 138 8.92 7.33 14.19
C ASN A 138 7.43 7.36 14.56
N ASN A 139 6.78 8.50 14.34
CA ASN A 139 5.37 8.74 14.62
C ASN A 139 4.47 8.66 13.39
N TYR A 140 4.90 8.02 12.30
CA TYR A 140 4.05 7.89 11.12
C TYR A 140 4.29 6.61 10.33
N ASP A 141 3.26 6.22 9.59
CA ASP A 141 3.39 5.36 8.42
C ASP A 141 3.09 6.18 7.17
N ILE A 142 3.35 5.61 6.01
CA ILE A 142 3.03 6.25 4.74
C ILE A 142 1.93 5.48 4.01
N VAL A 143 1.09 6.23 3.29
CA VAL A 143 0.16 5.68 2.30
C VAL A 143 0.55 6.23 0.94
N CYS A 144 1.06 5.36 0.08
CA CYS A 144 1.42 5.70 -1.27
C CYS A 144 0.17 5.66 -2.16
N TYR A 145 -0.28 6.84 -2.57
CA TYR A 145 -1.39 7.00 -3.50
C TYR A 145 -0.86 6.99 -4.93
N PHE A 146 -1.15 5.90 -5.64
CA PHE A 146 -0.82 5.67 -7.04
C PHE A 146 -2.06 5.76 -7.93
N ILE A 147 -1.83 6.06 -9.21
CA ILE A 147 -2.82 5.88 -10.28
C ILE A 147 -2.23 5.08 -11.43
N LYS A 148 -3.07 4.36 -12.16
CA LYS A 148 -2.73 3.80 -13.46
C LYS A 148 -2.84 4.88 -14.54
N GLY A 149 -1.77 5.09 -15.30
CA GLY A 149 -1.71 6.09 -16.36
C GLY A 149 -1.50 7.52 -15.87
N ARG A 150 -2.06 8.49 -16.61
CA ARG A 150 -1.72 9.93 -16.43
C ARG A 150 -2.71 10.71 -15.56
N ARG A 151 -3.98 10.30 -15.50
CA ARG A 151 -5.03 11.02 -14.78
C ARG A 151 -5.92 10.03 -14.01
N PRO A 152 -6.35 10.36 -12.79
CA PRO A 152 -7.29 9.52 -12.06
C PRO A 152 -8.63 9.49 -12.79
N ARG A 153 -9.27 8.32 -12.81
CA ARG A 153 -10.64 8.12 -13.30
C ARG A 153 -11.65 8.81 -12.38
N ALA A 154 -11.43 8.70 -11.08
CA ALA A 154 -12.25 9.31 -10.05
C ALA A 154 -11.35 9.96 -8.98
N PHE A 155 -11.73 11.16 -8.55
CA PHE A 155 -11.14 11.84 -7.39
C PHE A 155 -12.21 12.81 -6.86
N ASN A 156 -13.07 12.30 -5.97
CA ASN A 156 -14.24 13.02 -5.48
C ASN A 156 -13.84 14.06 -4.43
N LEU A 157 -13.16 15.12 -4.88
CA LEU A 157 -12.57 16.12 -3.99
C LEU A 157 -13.59 16.73 -3.02
N ASP A 158 -14.81 16.99 -3.49
CA ASP A 158 -15.86 17.60 -2.67
C ASP A 158 -16.31 16.70 -1.50
N ASP A 159 -16.17 15.37 -1.62
CA ASP A 159 -16.53 14.40 -0.57
C ASP A 159 -15.45 14.32 0.53
N ILE A 160 -14.25 14.82 0.25
CA ILE A 160 -13.07 14.72 1.14
C ILE A 160 -12.50 16.08 1.52
N ARG A 161 -13.27 17.16 1.31
CA ARG A 161 -12.88 18.49 1.77
C ARG A 161 -12.82 18.53 3.29
N VAL A 162 -11.87 19.29 3.80
CA VAL A 162 -11.71 19.51 5.24
C VAL A 162 -11.96 20.98 5.58
N PRO A 163 -12.42 21.30 6.80
CA PRO A 163 -12.55 22.69 7.22
C PRO A 163 -11.18 23.38 7.20
N GLN A 164 -11.20 24.68 6.93
CA GLN A 164 -10.02 25.51 7.10
C GLN A 164 -9.94 25.96 8.55
N LEU A 165 -8.85 25.62 9.21
CA LEU A 165 -8.64 25.90 10.65
C LEU A 165 -8.04 27.30 10.91
N VAL A 166 -7.65 28.04 9.87
CA VAL A 166 -7.14 29.41 10.05
C VAL A 166 -8.28 30.41 10.17
N GLU A 167 -8.05 31.43 10.99
CA GLU A 167 -8.95 32.57 11.18
C GLU A 167 -9.41 33.19 9.85
N LEU A 168 -10.69 33.56 9.79
CA LEU A 168 -11.35 34.08 8.58
C LEU A 168 -10.64 35.31 8.01
N GLU A 169 -10.02 36.13 8.87
CA GLU A 169 -9.26 37.31 8.45
C GLU A 169 -7.99 36.96 7.67
N HIS A 170 -7.26 35.93 8.10
CA HIS A 170 -6.08 35.45 7.40
C HIS A 170 -6.46 34.92 6.01
N ARG A 171 -7.56 34.16 5.93
CA ARG A 171 -8.11 33.68 4.65
C ARG A 171 -8.44 34.84 3.70
N ARG A 172 -9.20 35.84 4.17
CA ARG A 172 -9.61 36.98 3.34
C ARG A 172 -8.42 37.78 2.83
N ARG A 173 -7.34 37.88 3.62
CA ARG A 173 -6.09 38.52 3.19
C ARG A 173 -5.48 37.77 2.00
N CYS A 174 -5.41 36.45 2.05
CA CYS A 174 -4.88 35.63 0.94
C CYS A 174 -5.74 35.68 -0.33
N GLU A 175 -7.06 35.85 -0.23
CA GLU A 175 -7.95 35.93 -1.39
C GLU A 175 -7.95 37.30 -2.08
N LYS A 176 -7.57 38.36 -1.37
CA LYS A 176 -7.60 39.75 -1.85
C LYS A 176 -6.33 40.18 -2.60
N VAL A 177 -5.24 39.42 -2.50
CA VAL A 177 -4.00 39.74 -3.22
C VAL A 177 -4.23 39.73 -4.73
N SER A 178 -3.60 40.66 -5.45
CA SER A 178 -3.83 40.90 -6.89
C SER A 178 -3.64 39.64 -7.75
N SER A 179 -2.70 38.78 -7.36
CA SER A 179 -2.40 37.53 -8.05
C SER A 179 -3.52 36.47 -7.95
N VAL A 180 -4.39 36.58 -6.95
CA VAL A 180 -5.57 35.70 -6.72
C VAL A 180 -6.87 36.41 -7.13
N SER A 181 -7.01 37.70 -6.89
CA SER A 181 -8.24 38.43 -7.26
C SER A 181 -8.38 38.57 -8.77
N ASN A 182 -7.30 38.95 -9.46
CA ASN A 182 -7.27 39.28 -10.90
C ASN A 182 -6.17 38.54 -11.68
N GLY A 183 -5.48 37.58 -11.05
CA GLY A 183 -4.28 36.95 -11.61
C GLY A 183 -4.40 35.45 -11.85
N LYS A 184 -3.26 34.85 -12.19
CA LYS A 184 -3.09 33.43 -12.55
C LYS A 184 -3.57 32.45 -11.47
N PHE A 185 -3.66 32.90 -10.21
CA PHE A 185 -4.07 32.07 -9.07
C PHE A 185 -5.54 32.25 -8.70
N SER A 186 -6.38 32.82 -9.56
CA SER A 186 -7.82 32.98 -9.26
C SER A 186 -8.56 31.70 -8.85
N LYS A 187 -8.05 30.53 -9.26
CA LYS A 187 -8.55 29.20 -8.87
C LYS A 187 -8.18 28.77 -7.44
N THR A 188 -7.37 29.55 -6.70
CA THR A 188 -7.00 29.24 -5.30
C THR A 188 -7.94 29.86 -4.28
N LYS A 189 -8.98 30.60 -4.73
CA LYS A 189 -10.05 31.08 -3.85
C LYS A 189 -10.68 29.92 -3.09
N PHE A 190 -11.00 30.15 -1.82
CA PHE A 190 -11.55 29.10 -0.98
C PHE A 190 -12.92 28.63 -1.48
N ASN A 191 -13.09 27.32 -1.55
CA ASN A 191 -14.38 26.71 -1.85
C ASN A 191 -15.22 26.68 -0.56
N GLN A 192 -16.48 27.10 -0.64
CA GLN A 192 -17.40 27.13 0.52
C GLN A 192 -17.58 25.76 1.18
N LYS A 193 -17.42 24.66 0.43
CA LYS A 193 -17.45 23.28 0.95
C LYS A 193 -16.20 22.87 1.73
N GLY A 194 -15.18 23.73 1.82
CA GLY A 194 -13.92 23.46 2.53
C GLY A 194 -12.68 23.45 1.62
N LYS A 195 -11.51 23.29 2.23
CA LYS A 195 -10.24 23.18 1.50
C LYS A 195 -10.00 21.75 1.03
N ASN A 196 -9.11 21.59 0.06
CA ASN A 196 -8.61 20.27 -0.31
C ASN A 196 -7.91 19.62 0.89
N PRO A 197 -8.04 18.31 1.10
CA PRO A 197 -7.30 17.63 2.15
C PRO A 197 -5.80 17.74 1.86
N GLY A 198 -5.01 17.93 2.91
CA GLY A 198 -3.55 17.83 2.81
C GLY A 198 -3.12 16.37 2.64
N ASN A 199 -1.82 16.15 2.48
CA ASN A 199 -1.19 14.83 2.46
C ASN A 199 -0.54 14.46 3.80
N VAL A 200 -0.94 15.12 4.89
CA VAL A 200 -0.58 14.76 6.26
C VAL A 200 -1.88 14.56 7.01
N TRP A 201 -2.16 13.31 7.37
CA TRP A 201 -3.39 12.88 8.01
C TRP A 201 -3.07 12.53 9.46
N GLY A 202 -3.63 13.29 10.41
CA GLY A 202 -3.65 12.88 11.82
C GLY A 202 -4.79 11.90 12.09
N ASP A 203 -5.13 11.67 13.35
CA ASP A 203 -6.32 10.89 13.70
C ASP A 203 -7.54 11.45 12.97
N ILE A 204 -8.04 10.65 12.04
CA ILE A 204 -9.33 10.82 11.40
C ILE A 204 -10.33 10.48 12.52
N LYS A 205 -10.76 11.50 13.26
CA LYS A 205 -11.85 11.37 14.24
C LYS A 205 -13.18 11.16 13.53
#